data_AF-A0A1Y6D7G7-F1
#
_entry.id   AF-A0A1Y6D7G7-F1
#
_cell.length_a   1.000
_cell.length_b   1.000
_cell.length_c   1.000
_cell.angle_alpha   90.00
_cell.angle_beta   90.00
_cell.angle_gamma   90.00
#
_symmetry.space_group_name_H-M   'P 1'
#
loop_
_entity.id
_entity.type
_entity.pdbx_description
1 polymer ?
#
loop_
_entity_poly.entity_id
_entity_poly.type
_entity_poly.pdbx_seq_one_letter_code
_entity_poly.pdbx_strand_id
1 'polypeptide(L)'
;MERLYHRFFDALPIRFPHSDEDLHLLTPEELRRVRRTERRAMVAAVLIELVAYLAIFLPIYAFPDVFEGQAGRIGGPFLHLGNGIHWERGLWMLGITLLELYALLLLNLAAVHGIAVATGYIRRDRRAGETHGLIRIALERRSGEQRVYGIDPFEGLTPWLVYLYLLFNRLKGLIGSALMRAALSNLFGRELLRVYLDFSGMPIYMAVNAYTTHTILRNARVVVMGQTSIDLIVRRLPEFRPEPAELGLIYDTLQYIAVNKRDFHANHYHLTKAVVEWFGIPVEPYHPLPPDYLQKLKTARPRVADICHLIIVLGFLLDGRLSGRERRQLARLRELGVLDLSAADLEDYLRDFVDGQGLEAVTARYLGG
;
A
#
# COMPACT_ATOMS: atom_id res chain seq x y z
N MET A 1 17.96 9.25 9.92
CA MET A 1 17.37 8.01 9.36
C MET A 1 17.10 8.11 7.86
N GLU A 2 16.36 9.09 7.37
CA GLU A 2 16.00 9.20 5.94
C GLU A 2 17.21 9.21 4.98
N ARG A 3 18.27 9.99 5.27
CA ARG A 3 19.53 9.97 4.50
C ARG A 3 20.19 8.59 4.43
N LEU A 4 20.02 7.76 5.45
CA LEU A 4 20.60 6.42 5.51
C LEU A 4 19.84 5.45 4.60
N TYR A 5 18.50 5.56 4.56
CA TYR A 5 17.66 4.78 3.65
C TYR A 5 17.93 5.14 2.19
N HIS A 6 18.08 6.43 1.88
CA HIS A 6 18.48 6.87 0.55
C HIS A 6 19.85 6.30 0.15
N ARG A 7 20.86 6.41 1.01
CA ARG A 7 22.19 5.83 0.72
C ARG A 7 22.15 4.32 0.48
N PHE A 8 21.38 3.59 1.27
CA PHE A 8 21.23 2.14 1.08
C PHE A 8 20.52 1.83 -0.24
N PHE A 9 19.38 2.49 -0.51
CA PHE A 9 18.62 2.32 -1.74
C PHE A 9 19.48 2.64 -2.97
N ASP A 10 20.27 3.71 -2.89
CA ASP A 10 21.13 4.15 -3.99
C ASP A 10 22.31 3.23 -4.28
N ALA A 11 22.74 2.45 -3.28
CA ALA A 11 23.78 1.45 -3.42
C ALA A 11 23.29 0.13 -4.04
N LEU A 12 21.97 -0.06 -4.17
CA LEU A 12 21.41 -1.28 -4.75
C LEU A 12 21.65 -1.34 -6.27
N PRO A 13 21.94 -2.53 -6.82
CA PRO A 13 22.23 -2.68 -8.24
C PRO A 13 21.00 -2.39 -9.10
N ILE A 14 21.22 -1.77 -10.27
CA ILE A 14 20.20 -1.56 -11.29
C ILE A 14 20.61 -2.35 -12.53
N ARG A 15 19.74 -3.25 -12.99
CA ARG A 15 19.90 -3.95 -14.27
C ARG A 15 18.67 -3.65 -15.11
N PHE A 16 18.86 -2.91 -16.19
CA PHE A 16 17.75 -2.48 -17.04
C PHE A 16 17.24 -3.68 -17.86
N PRO A 17 15.94 -4.04 -17.74
CA PRO A 17 15.30 -4.92 -18.71
C PRO A 17 15.23 -4.25 -20.09
N HIS A 18 15.15 -5.05 -21.15
CA HIS A 18 14.69 -4.57 -22.46
C HIS A 18 13.17 -4.49 -22.36
N SER A 19 12.57 -3.29 -22.38
CA SER A 19 11.11 -3.16 -22.40
C SER A 19 10.64 -2.91 -23.82
N ASP A 20 9.69 -3.71 -24.30
CA ASP A 20 8.90 -3.37 -25.49
C ASP A 20 7.98 -2.18 -25.15
N GLU A 21 7.71 -1.31 -26.12
CA GLU A 21 6.90 -0.07 -25.94
C GLU A 21 5.39 -0.33 -25.78
N ASP A 22 4.98 -1.59 -25.64
CA ASP A 22 3.58 -1.98 -25.52
C ASP A 22 2.99 -1.66 -24.13
N LEU A 23 1.67 -1.51 -24.07
CA LEU A 23 0.92 -1.25 -22.82
C LEU A 23 0.88 -2.47 -21.87
N HIS A 24 1.49 -3.59 -22.28
CA HIS A 24 1.76 -4.73 -21.41
C HIS A 24 2.69 -4.26 -20.30
N LEU A 25 2.14 -4.12 -19.09
CA LEU A 25 2.88 -3.59 -17.95
C LEU A 25 4.10 -4.43 -17.60
N LEU A 26 4.02 -5.75 -17.80
CA LEU A 26 5.10 -6.68 -17.52
C LEU A 26 5.11 -7.81 -18.54
N THR A 27 6.28 -8.05 -19.13
CA THR A 27 6.53 -9.29 -19.86
C THR A 27 6.42 -10.50 -18.90
N PRO A 28 6.11 -11.72 -19.41
CA PRO A 28 6.10 -12.93 -18.58
C PRO A 28 7.43 -13.20 -17.86
N GLU A 29 8.54 -12.67 -18.37
CA GLU A 29 9.85 -12.73 -17.71
C GLU A 29 9.96 -11.77 -16.52
N GLU A 30 9.53 -10.53 -16.69
CA GLU A 30 9.51 -9.51 -15.63
C GLU A 30 8.58 -9.93 -14.49
N LEU A 31 7.38 -10.44 -14.81
CA LEU A 31 6.46 -10.98 -13.81
C LEU A 31 7.06 -12.14 -13.03
N ARG A 32 7.78 -13.05 -13.70
CA ARG A 32 8.50 -14.15 -13.03
C ARG A 32 9.60 -13.62 -12.11
N ARG A 33 10.34 -12.58 -12.51
CA ARG A 33 11.34 -11.92 -11.66
C ARG A 33 10.71 -11.27 -10.44
N VAL A 34 9.62 -10.52 -10.61
CA VAL A 34 8.85 -9.90 -9.51
C VAL A 34 8.38 -10.96 -8.51
N ARG A 35 7.69 -12.01 -8.97
CA ARG A 35 7.21 -13.10 -8.10
C ARG A 35 8.35 -13.84 -7.40
N ARG A 36 9.52 -13.98 -8.04
CA ARG A 36 10.71 -14.57 -7.41
C ARG A 36 11.29 -13.68 -6.32
N THR A 37 11.33 -12.36 -6.54
CA THR A 37 11.75 -11.38 -5.53
C THR A 37 10.82 -11.40 -4.33
N GLU A 38 9.49 -11.40 -4.56
CA GLU A 38 8.48 -11.52 -3.50
C GLU A 38 8.67 -12.78 -2.65
N ARG A 39 8.77 -13.95 -3.28
CA ARG A 39 8.96 -15.23 -2.57
C ARG A 39 10.26 -15.24 -1.77
N ARG A 40 11.36 -14.74 -2.35
CA ARG A 40 12.66 -14.67 -1.66
C ARG A 40 12.60 -13.75 -0.44
N ALA A 41 11.95 -12.59 -0.58
CA ALA A 41 11.78 -11.65 0.52
C ALA A 41 10.92 -12.24 1.64
N MET A 42 9.82 -12.92 1.32
CA MET A 42 8.99 -13.59 2.33
C MET A 42 9.78 -14.68 3.08
N VAL A 43 10.54 -15.52 2.37
CA VAL A 43 11.40 -16.54 3.01
C VAL A 43 12.47 -15.88 3.87
N ALA A 44 13.12 -14.83 3.38
CA ALA A 44 14.12 -14.09 4.15
C ALA A 44 13.52 -13.45 5.41
N ALA A 45 12.30 -12.92 5.36
CA ALA A 45 11.62 -12.36 6.52
C ALA A 45 11.40 -13.42 7.61
N VAL A 46 10.98 -14.63 7.23
CA VAL A 46 10.84 -15.77 8.16
C VAL A 46 12.19 -16.18 8.76
N LEU A 47 13.25 -16.20 7.95
CA LEU A 47 14.60 -16.54 8.42
C LEU A 47 15.20 -15.47 9.34
N ILE A 48 14.93 -14.19 9.07
CA ILE A 48 15.34 -13.08 9.95
C ILE A 48 14.67 -13.23 11.31
N GLU A 49 13.37 -13.49 11.34
CA GLU A 49 12.63 -13.76 12.58
C GLU A 49 13.20 -14.97 13.31
N LEU A 50 13.44 -16.09 12.61
CA LEU A 50 14.06 -17.28 13.20
C LEU A 50 15.38 -16.95 13.90
N VAL A 51 16.26 -16.22 13.21
CA VAL A 51 17.57 -15.84 13.73
C VAL A 51 17.45 -14.87 14.90
N ALA A 52 16.59 -13.85 14.80
CA ALA A 52 16.35 -12.89 15.88
C ALA A 52 15.81 -13.58 17.12
N TYR A 53 14.83 -14.46 16.93
CA TYR A 53 14.23 -15.26 18.00
C TYR A 53 15.27 -16.16 18.69
N LEU A 54 16.09 -16.89 17.92
CA LEU A 54 17.19 -17.69 18.48
C LEU A 54 18.23 -16.82 19.19
N ALA A 55 18.57 -15.64 18.65
CA ALA A 55 19.50 -14.71 19.26
C ALA A 55 18.96 -14.09 20.57
N ILE A 56 17.64 -13.99 20.73
CA ILE A 56 17.01 -13.57 21.99
C ILE A 56 17.10 -14.71 23.01
N PHE A 57 16.55 -15.88 22.70
CA PHE A 57 16.29 -16.90 23.71
C PHE A 57 17.49 -17.79 24.00
N LEU A 58 18.33 -18.11 23.01
CA LEU A 58 19.47 -19.02 23.22
C LEU A 58 20.45 -18.47 24.28
N PRO A 59 20.85 -17.17 24.27
CA PRO A 59 21.70 -16.64 25.33
C PRO A 59 21.03 -16.60 26.70
N ILE A 60 19.73 -16.29 26.76
CA ILE A 60 18.97 -16.23 28.02
C ILE A 60 18.97 -17.61 28.70
N TYR A 61 18.75 -18.69 27.95
CA TYR A 61 18.76 -20.04 28.51
C TYR A 61 20.16 -20.61 28.72
N ALA A 62 21.14 -20.22 27.90
CA ALA A 62 22.52 -20.70 28.03
C ALA A 62 23.29 -20.04 29.18
N PHE A 63 22.95 -18.78 29.52
CA PHE A 63 23.64 -17.99 30.55
C PHE A 63 22.65 -17.37 31.55
N PRO A 64 21.88 -18.19 32.29
CA PRO A 64 20.85 -17.68 33.20
C PRO A 64 21.43 -16.75 34.27
N ASP A 65 22.64 -16.99 34.75
CA ASP A 65 23.30 -16.15 35.76
C ASP A 65 23.50 -14.69 35.30
N VAL A 66 23.65 -14.47 33.99
CA VAL A 66 23.84 -13.14 33.38
C VAL A 66 22.51 -12.42 33.14
N PHE A 67 21.43 -13.17 32.88
CA PHE A 67 20.14 -12.57 32.48
C PHE A 67 19.10 -12.58 33.60
N GLU A 68 19.26 -13.44 34.61
CA GLU A 68 18.36 -13.59 35.76
C GLU A 68 19.03 -13.14 37.08
N GLY A 69 20.36 -12.91 37.09
CA GLY A 69 21.15 -12.67 38.30
C GLY A 69 20.90 -11.34 39.04
N GLN A 70 20.36 -10.30 38.38
CA GLN A 70 20.12 -9.00 39.01
C GLN A 70 18.66 -8.52 38.85
N ALA A 71 17.78 -9.02 39.72
CA ALA A 71 16.42 -8.48 39.84
C ALA A 71 16.45 -7.15 40.62
N GLY A 72 16.41 -6.01 39.90
CA GLY A 72 16.22 -4.72 40.53
C GLY A 72 14.84 -4.66 41.21
N ARG A 73 14.79 -4.63 42.54
CA ARG A 73 13.54 -4.43 43.29
C ARG A 73 13.14 -2.96 43.23
N ILE A 74 12.21 -2.61 42.36
CA ILE A 74 11.47 -1.34 42.45
C ILE A 74 10.08 -1.69 43.00
N GLY A 75 9.89 -1.46 44.30
CA GLY A 75 8.61 -1.61 44.98
C GLY A 75 8.12 -0.26 45.48
N GLY A 76 7.04 0.24 44.89
CA GLY A 76 6.17 1.26 45.47
C GLY A 76 4.82 0.63 45.85
N PRO A 77 4.01 1.27 46.72
CA PRO A 77 2.79 0.69 47.30
C PRO A 77 1.68 0.29 46.29
N PHE A 78 1.87 0.54 44.99
CA PHE A 78 0.88 0.28 43.94
C PHE A 78 1.37 -0.69 42.83
N LEU A 79 2.62 -1.16 42.87
CA LEU A 79 3.19 -2.05 41.85
C LEU A 79 3.85 -3.26 42.52
N HIS A 80 3.07 -4.31 42.77
CA HIS A 80 3.59 -5.63 43.14
C HIS A 80 4.14 -6.35 41.90
N LEU A 81 5.24 -5.84 41.34
CA LEU A 81 6.08 -6.59 40.38
C LEU A 81 6.94 -7.58 41.18
N GLY A 82 6.34 -8.71 41.57
CA GLY A 82 6.92 -9.70 42.49
C GLY A 82 8.27 -10.32 42.06
N ASN A 83 8.70 -10.13 40.80
CA ASN A 83 9.94 -10.71 40.27
C ASN A 83 11.07 -9.69 40.01
N GLY A 84 10.89 -8.40 40.34
CA GLY A 84 11.86 -7.36 39.99
C GLY A 84 11.99 -7.15 38.46
N ILE A 85 12.73 -6.12 38.05
CA ILE A 85 13.00 -5.85 36.63
C ILE A 85 14.41 -6.34 36.31
N HIS A 86 14.52 -7.28 35.36
CA HIS A 86 15.78 -7.77 34.83
C HIS A 86 16.23 -6.89 33.66
N TRP A 87 16.99 -5.83 33.96
CA TRP A 87 17.40 -4.84 32.96
C TRP A 87 18.27 -5.42 31.86
N GLU A 88 19.16 -6.37 32.18
CA GLU A 88 20.05 -7.05 31.23
C GLU A 88 19.24 -7.81 30.17
N ARG A 89 18.27 -8.63 30.62
CA ARG A 89 17.33 -9.33 29.74
C ARG A 89 16.51 -8.35 28.90
N GLY A 90 15.97 -7.30 29.52
CA GLY A 90 15.17 -6.29 28.83
C GLY A 90 15.95 -5.56 27.73
N LEU A 91 17.17 -5.10 28.03
CA LEU A 91 18.05 -4.41 27.08
C LEU A 91 18.51 -5.33 25.96
N TRP A 92 18.83 -6.59 26.26
CA TRP A 92 19.18 -7.59 25.24
C TRP A 92 18.03 -7.84 24.27
N MET A 93 16.85 -8.15 24.81
CA MET A 93 15.64 -8.37 24.01
C MET A 93 15.31 -7.15 23.15
N LEU A 94 15.37 -5.94 23.73
CA LEU A 94 15.16 -4.69 23.00
C LEU A 94 16.19 -4.51 21.89
N GLY A 95 17.48 -4.73 22.17
CA GLY A 95 18.56 -4.58 21.19
C GLY A 95 18.40 -5.51 19.98
N ILE A 96 18.11 -6.80 20.22
CA ILE A 96 17.88 -7.75 19.14
C ILE A 96 16.60 -7.43 18.36
N THR A 97 15.52 -7.06 19.04
CA THR A 97 14.26 -6.65 18.39
C THR A 97 14.47 -5.43 17.49
N LEU A 98 15.24 -4.43 17.93
CA LEU A 98 15.56 -3.26 17.11
C LEU A 98 16.41 -3.62 15.89
N LEU A 99 17.37 -4.53 16.05
CA LEU A 99 18.20 -5.03 14.95
C LEU A 99 17.36 -5.80 13.93
N GLU A 100 16.45 -6.66 14.40
CA GLU A 100 15.50 -7.40 13.58
C GLU A 100 14.60 -6.48 12.76
N LEU A 101 13.94 -5.51 13.42
CA LEU A 101 13.09 -4.53 12.75
C LEU A 101 13.85 -3.75 11.68
N TYR A 102 15.11 -3.41 11.97
CA TYR A 102 15.99 -2.75 11.01
C TYR A 102 16.35 -3.66 9.83
N ALA A 103 16.65 -4.93 10.07
CA ALA A 103 16.94 -5.91 9.01
C ALA A 103 15.72 -6.16 8.10
N LEU A 104 14.53 -6.32 8.68
CA LEU A 104 13.26 -6.45 7.94
C LEU A 104 12.98 -5.21 7.09
N LEU A 105 13.28 -4.02 7.61
CA LEU A 105 13.14 -2.79 6.85
C LEU A 105 14.06 -2.76 5.63
N LEU A 106 15.35 -3.08 5.80
CA LEU A 106 16.30 -3.13 4.69
C LEU A 106 15.91 -4.19 3.66
N LEU A 107 15.38 -5.33 4.11
CA LEU A 107 14.86 -6.38 3.25
C LEU A 107 13.68 -5.88 2.40
N ASN A 108 12.69 -5.23 3.03
CA ASN A 108 11.54 -4.65 2.32
C ASN A 108 12.00 -3.60 1.31
N LEU A 109 12.95 -2.73 1.70
CA LEU A 109 13.50 -1.71 0.83
C LEU A 109 14.22 -2.30 -0.40
N ALA A 110 15.05 -3.32 -0.18
CA ALA A 110 15.76 -4.03 -1.25
C ALA A 110 14.81 -4.79 -2.19
N ALA A 111 13.75 -5.39 -1.65
CA ALA A 111 12.76 -6.10 -2.43
C ALA A 111 11.88 -5.15 -3.25
N VAL A 112 11.45 -4.01 -2.69
CA VAL A 112 10.72 -2.96 -3.43
C VAL A 112 11.58 -2.39 -4.57
N HIS A 113 12.86 -2.12 -4.30
CA HIS A 113 13.81 -1.74 -5.35
C HIS A 113 13.89 -2.81 -6.44
N GLY A 114 14.02 -4.09 -6.05
CA GLY A 114 14.07 -5.20 -6.98
C GLY A 114 12.82 -5.32 -7.86
N ILE A 115 11.63 -5.04 -7.31
CA ILE A 115 10.39 -4.97 -8.08
C ILE A 115 10.45 -3.81 -9.07
N ALA A 116 10.78 -2.60 -8.61
CA ALA A 116 10.83 -1.41 -9.45
C ALA A 116 11.88 -1.49 -10.58
N VAL A 117 13.00 -2.15 -10.35
CA VAL A 117 14.00 -2.45 -11.41
C VAL A 117 13.46 -3.51 -12.37
N ALA A 118 12.82 -4.56 -11.86
CA ALA A 118 12.28 -5.63 -12.70
C ALA A 118 11.13 -5.17 -13.60
N THR A 119 10.38 -4.14 -13.20
CA THR A 119 9.30 -3.54 -14.00
C THR A 119 9.77 -2.37 -14.88
N GLY A 120 11.08 -2.06 -14.90
CA GLY A 120 11.60 -0.92 -15.64
C GLY A 120 11.17 0.46 -15.11
N TYR A 121 10.55 0.52 -13.93
CA TYR A 121 10.03 1.77 -13.35
C TYR A 121 11.17 2.73 -13.02
N ILE A 122 12.27 2.25 -12.45
CA ILE A 122 13.46 3.08 -12.21
C ILE A 122 14.23 3.26 -13.53
N ARG A 123 14.01 4.40 -14.18
CA ARG A 123 14.81 4.83 -15.34
C ARG A 123 15.92 5.80 -14.94
N ARG A 124 17.00 5.81 -15.73
CA ARG A 124 18.24 6.58 -15.45
C ARG A 124 18.01 8.10 -15.39
N ASP A 125 16.95 8.59 -16.02
CA ASP A 125 16.53 10.00 -16.13
C ASP A 125 15.54 10.45 -15.02
N ARG A 126 14.75 9.53 -14.41
CA ARG A 126 13.73 9.87 -13.39
C ARG A 126 14.02 9.41 -11.96
N ARG A 127 15.17 8.75 -11.74
CA ARG A 127 15.57 8.10 -10.49
C ARG A 127 15.31 8.90 -9.20
N ALA A 128 15.62 10.20 -9.18
CA ALA A 128 15.55 10.99 -7.94
C ALA A 128 14.11 11.20 -7.41
N GLY A 129 13.14 11.43 -8.31
CA GLY A 129 11.73 11.63 -7.93
C GLY A 129 11.03 10.34 -7.54
N GLU A 130 11.34 9.25 -8.24
CA GLU A 130 10.73 7.92 -8.03
C GLU A 130 11.24 7.24 -6.76
N THR A 131 12.50 7.45 -6.39
CA THR A 131 13.13 6.88 -5.19
C THR A 131 12.39 7.27 -3.91
N HIS A 132 11.94 8.53 -3.80
CA HIS A 132 11.23 8.98 -2.59
C HIS A 132 9.87 8.29 -2.43
N GLY A 133 9.14 8.08 -3.52
CA GLY A 133 7.89 7.31 -3.53
C GLY A 133 8.11 5.85 -3.13
N LEU A 134 9.13 5.18 -3.71
CA LEU A 134 9.46 3.79 -3.41
C LEU A 134 9.88 3.57 -1.95
N ILE A 135 10.72 4.47 -1.41
CA ILE A 135 11.11 4.45 0.00
C ILE A 135 9.87 4.61 0.89
N ARG A 136 8.96 5.51 0.55
CA ARG A 136 7.72 5.71 1.32
C ARG A 136 6.82 4.49 1.30
N ILE A 137 6.70 3.81 0.16
CA ILE A 137 5.94 2.56 0.05
C ILE A 137 6.59 1.47 0.91
N ALA A 138 7.91 1.31 0.84
CA ALA A 138 8.66 0.37 1.66
C ALA A 138 8.54 0.65 3.17
N LEU A 139 8.33 1.92 3.55
CA LEU A 139 8.08 2.39 4.92
C LEU A 139 6.59 2.46 5.31
N GLU A 140 5.67 2.05 4.43
CA GLU A 140 4.21 2.17 4.60
C GLU A 140 3.70 3.59 4.93
N ARG A 141 4.41 4.62 4.48
CA ARG A 141 4.03 6.02 4.73
C ARG A 141 2.97 6.52 3.74
N ARG A 142 1.72 6.59 4.17
CA ARG A 142 0.63 7.27 3.43
C ARG A 142 0.94 8.77 3.26
N SER A 143 0.77 9.33 2.06
CA SER A 143 0.85 10.79 1.84
C SER A 143 -0.52 11.44 1.85
N GLY A 144 -0.58 12.68 2.33
CA GLY A 144 -1.70 13.60 2.09
C GLY A 144 -1.47 14.49 0.87
N GLU A 145 -0.63 14.09 -0.09
CA GLU A 145 -0.17 14.94 -1.21
C GLU A 145 -1.30 15.31 -2.18
N GLN A 146 -2.41 14.55 -2.25
CA GLN A 146 -3.57 14.92 -3.07
C GLN A 146 -4.22 16.23 -2.63
N ARG A 147 -4.04 16.64 -1.36
CA ARG A 147 -4.52 17.94 -0.87
C ARG A 147 -3.89 19.13 -1.59
N VAL A 148 -2.70 18.94 -2.20
CA VAL A 148 -2.06 19.97 -3.04
C VAL A 148 -2.92 20.30 -4.26
N TYR A 149 -3.73 19.34 -4.73
CA TYR A 149 -4.67 19.51 -5.83
C TYR A 149 -6.10 19.81 -5.37
N GLY A 150 -6.31 20.32 -4.15
CA GLY A 150 -7.64 20.68 -3.64
C GLY A 150 -8.60 19.51 -3.43
N ILE A 151 -8.17 18.27 -3.64
CA ILE A 151 -8.98 17.04 -3.54
C ILE A 151 -9.04 16.55 -2.08
N ASP A 152 -10.25 16.35 -1.56
CA ASP A 152 -10.51 15.80 -0.23
C ASP A 152 -11.32 14.48 -0.28
N PRO A 153 -10.70 13.32 -0.04
CA PRO A 153 -11.38 12.02 0.06
C PRO A 153 -12.42 11.91 1.18
N PHE A 154 -12.36 12.78 2.19
CA PHE A 154 -13.25 12.74 3.35
C PHE A 154 -14.39 13.76 3.28
N GLU A 155 -14.58 14.42 2.13
CA GLU A 155 -15.71 15.31 1.90
C GLU A 155 -17.04 14.61 2.23
N GLY A 156 -17.93 15.32 2.93
CA GLY A 156 -19.23 14.81 3.38
C GLY A 156 -19.20 13.91 4.62
N LEU A 157 -18.04 13.72 5.28
CA LEU A 157 -17.97 13.10 6.61
C LEU A 157 -17.95 14.15 7.72
N THR A 158 -18.62 13.87 8.83
CA THR A 158 -18.49 14.68 10.04
C THR A 158 -17.10 14.45 10.67
N PRO A 159 -16.50 15.47 11.32
CA PRO A 159 -15.16 15.33 11.93
C PRO A 159 -15.04 14.16 12.91
N TRP A 160 -16.12 13.85 13.64
CA TRP A 160 -16.14 12.74 14.58
C TRP A 160 -16.10 11.36 13.88
N LEU A 161 -16.76 11.23 12.72
CA LEU A 161 -16.72 10.01 11.92
C LEU A 161 -15.33 9.79 11.32
N VAL A 162 -14.66 10.86 10.89
CA VAL A 162 -13.26 10.80 10.43
C VAL A 162 -12.36 10.32 11.58
N TYR A 163 -12.54 10.87 12.79
CA TYR A 163 -11.80 10.45 13.97
C TYR A 163 -12.02 8.96 14.29
N LEU A 164 -13.27 8.50 14.33
CA LEU A 164 -13.57 7.08 14.56
C LEU A 164 -13.01 6.16 13.46
N TYR A 165 -13.10 6.58 12.20
CA TYR A 165 -12.56 5.81 11.08
C TYR A 165 -11.03 5.63 11.21
N LEU A 166 -10.32 6.71 11.55
CA LEU A 166 -8.88 6.68 11.79
C LEU A 166 -8.52 5.87 13.04
N LEU A 167 -9.30 5.99 14.11
CA LEU A 167 -9.11 5.25 15.35
C LEU A 167 -9.30 3.75 15.14
N PHE A 168 -10.37 3.34 14.46
CA PHE A 168 -10.64 1.94 14.14
C PHE A 168 -9.52 1.35 13.26
N ASN A 169 -9.04 2.11 12.27
CA ASN A 169 -7.93 1.67 11.43
C ASN A 169 -6.61 1.50 12.20
N ARG A 170 -6.37 2.27 13.27
CA ARG A 170 -5.20 2.09 14.16
C ARG A 170 -5.39 0.93 15.16
N LEU A 171 -6.60 0.72 15.66
CA LEU A 171 -6.89 -0.30 16.69
C LEU A 171 -6.96 -1.73 16.16
N LYS A 172 -7.23 -1.94 14.86
CA LYS A 172 -7.28 -3.27 14.25
C LYS A 172 -6.05 -4.14 14.55
N GLY A 173 -4.87 -3.54 14.58
CA GLY A 173 -3.62 -4.26 14.89
C GLY A 173 -3.52 -4.70 16.36
N LEU A 174 -3.98 -3.86 17.29
CA LEU A 174 -3.97 -4.15 18.74
C LEU A 174 -5.00 -5.22 19.11
N ILE A 175 -6.18 -5.18 18.48
CA ILE A 175 -7.24 -6.16 18.72
C ILE A 175 -6.82 -7.55 18.19
N GLY A 176 -6.18 -7.59 17.00
CA GLY A 176 -5.69 -8.84 16.43
C GLY A 176 -4.66 -9.56 17.30
N SER A 177 -3.68 -8.82 17.84
CA SER A 177 -2.66 -9.40 18.71
C SER A 177 -3.20 -9.86 20.07
N ALA A 178 -4.14 -9.10 20.65
CA ALA A 178 -4.81 -9.47 21.90
C ALA A 178 -5.68 -10.73 21.75
N LEU A 179 -6.49 -10.82 20.67
CA LEU A 179 -7.32 -11.99 20.39
C LEU A 179 -6.49 -13.23 20.13
N MET A 180 -5.38 -13.10 19.39
CA MET A 180 -4.49 -14.22 19.13
C MET A 180 -3.84 -14.74 20.42
N ARG A 181 -3.40 -13.85 21.30
CA ARG A 181 -2.82 -14.22 22.60
C ARG A 181 -3.85 -14.94 23.48
N ALA A 182 -5.11 -14.49 23.47
CA ALA A 182 -6.20 -15.13 24.19
C ALA A 182 -6.56 -16.53 23.63
N ALA A 183 -6.50 -16.70 22.30
CA ALA A 183 -6.74 -18.00 21.67
C ALA A 183 -5.68 -19.03 22.05
N LEU A 184 -4.40 -18.65 22.01
CA LEU A 184 -3.28 -19.54 22.36
C LEU A 184 -3.26 -19.91 23.84
N SER A 185 -3.56 -18.97 24.72
CA SER A 185 -3.60 -19.25 26.17
C SER A 185 -4.66 -20.27 26.56
N ASN A 186 -5.69 -20.45 25.72
CA ASN A 186 -6.74 -21.45 25.94
C ASN A 186 -6.40 -22.84 25.37
N LEU A 187 -5.43 -22.93 24.46
CA LEU A 187 -5.01 -24.18 23.80
C LEU A 187 -3.91 -24.93 24.57
N PHE A 188 -3.06 -24.22 25.32
CA PHE A 188 -1.95 -24.81 26.06
C PHE A 188 -2.17 -24.67 27.57
N GLY A 189 -2.29 -25.80 28.28
CA GLY A 189 -2.54 -25.85 29.73
C GLY A 189 -1.40 -25.25 30.58
N ARG A 190 -1.74 -24.89 31.83
CA ARG A 190 -0.97 -24.06 32.78
C ARG A 190 0.45 -24.54 33.15
N GLU A 191 0.80 -25.80 32.92
CA GLU A 191 2.03 -26.45 33.43
C GLU A 191 3.17 -26.59 32.39
N LEU A 192 2.88 -26.60 31.09
CA LEU A 192 3.91 -26.55 30.02
C LEU A 192 4.23 -25.10 29.60
N LEU A 193 3.65 -24.14 30.32
CA LEU A 193 3.27 -22.85 29.79
C LEU A 193 4.46 -21.92 29.53
N ARG A 194 5.54 -21.92 30.32
CA ARG A 194 6.55 -20.84 30.19
C ARG A 194 7.45 -20.99 28.95
N VAL A 195 8.12 -22.12 28.78
CA VAL A 195 8.99 -22.37 27.61
C VAL A 195 8.14 -22.51 26.34
N TYR A 196 7.00 -23.20 26.39
CA TYR A 196 6.10 -23.25 25.23
C TYR A 196 5.46 -21.90 24.93
N LEU A 197 5.10 -21.05 25.90
CA LEU A 197 4.58 -19.71 25.59
C LEU A 197 5.63 -18.84 24.92
N ASP A 198 6.87 -18.90 25.41
CA ASP A 198 7.99 -18.22 24.79
C ASP A 198 8.06 -18.68 23.32
N PHE A 199 8.33 -19.97 23.05
CA PHE A 199 8.50 -20.48 21.67
C PHE A 199 7.22 -20.54 20.82
N SER A 200 6.01 -20.48 21.40
CA SER A 200 4.76 -20.47 20.64
C SER A 200 4.50 -19.15 19.92
N GLY A 201 5.11 -18.06 20.40
CA GLY A 201 5.06 -16.77 19.71
C GLY A 201 5.77 -16.81 18.36
N MET A 202 6.82 -17.61 18.24
CA MET A 202 7.73 -17.61 17.09
C MET A 202 7.03 -17.93 15.75
N PRO A 203 6.27 -19.02 15.58
CA PRO A 203 5.54 -19.26 14.32
C PRO A 203 4.57 -18.14 13.94
N ILE A 204 4.01 -17.46 14.94
CA ILE A 204 3.04 -16.39 14.75
C ILE A 204 3.74 -15.13 14.27
N TYR A 205 4.83 -14.73 14.92
CA TYR A 205 5.63 -13.59 14.48
C TYR A 205 6.21 -13.82 13.07
N MET A 206 6.67 -15.05 12.78
CA MET A 206 7.06 -15.45 11.42
C MET A 206 5.95 -15.25 10.40
N ALA A 207 4.73 -15.72 10.72
CA ALA A 207 3.58 -15.57 9.83
C ALA A 207 3.18 -14.09 9.64
N VAL A 208 3.20 -13.30 10.71
CA VAL A 208 2.91 -11.85 10.68
C VAL A 208 3.96 -11.09 9.86
N ASN A 209 5.25 -11.38 10.04
CA ASN A 209 6.32 -10.74 9.30
C ASN A 209 6.30 -11.15 7.82
N ALA A 210 6.08 -12.42 7.51
CA ALA A 210 5.90 -12.88 6.14
C ALA A 210 4.67 -12.22 5.47
N TYR A 211 3.55 -12.10 6.19
CA TYR A 211 2.33 -11.46 5.70
C TYR A 211 2.52 -9.94 5.50
N THR A 212 3.21 -9.27 6.42
CA THR A 212 3.55 -7.85 6.33
C THR A 212 4.44 -7.60 5.11
N THR A 213 5.53 -8.36 4.95
CA THR A 213 6.38 -8.30 3.75
C THR A 213 5.57 -8.57 2.49
N HIS A 214 4.72 -9.60 2.45
CA HIS A 214 3.86 -9.86 1.30
C HIS A 214 2.95 -8.66 0.96
N THR A 215 2.35 -8.03 1.97
CA THR A 215 1.47 -6.88 1.80
C THR A 215 2.21 -5.66 1.28
N ILE A 216 3.39 -5.35 1.84
CA ILE A 216 4.25 -4.25 1.37
C ILE A 216 4.64 -4.46 -0.10
N LEU A 217 5.08 -5.66 -0.45
CA LEU A 217 5.54 -5.95 -1.81
C LEU A 217 4.39 -5.98 -2.83
N ARG A 218 3.23 -6.53 -2.45
CA ARG A 218 2.01 -6.43 -3.28
C ARG A 218 1.63 -4.98 -3.52
N ASN A 219 1.63 -4.14 -2.48
CA ASN A 219 1.30 -2.73 -2.61
C ASN A 219 2.33 -2.00 -3.50
N ALA A 220 3.62 -2.28 -3.34
CA ALA A 220 4.67 -1.71 -4.19
C ALA A 220 4.48 -2.09 -5.66
N ARG A 221 4.18 -3.36 -5.94
CA ARG A 221 3.88 -3.82 -7.29
C ARG A 221 2.67 -3.08 -7.88
N VAL A 222 1.57 -2.98 -7.15
CA VAL A 222 0.35 -2.26 -7.57
C VAL A 222 0.64 -0.78 -7.84
N VAL A 223 1.43 -0.12 -6.98
CA VAL A 223 1.78 1.29 -7.17
C VAL A 223 2.62 1.49 -8.42
N VAL A 224 3.71 0.73 -8.56
CA VAL A 224 4.61 0.82 -9.71
C VAL A 224 3.87 0.57 -11.03
N MET A 225 3.07 -0.48 -11.07
CA MET A 225 2.29 -0.83 -12.24
C MET A 225 1.21 0.21 -12.55
N GLY A 226 0.52 0.71 -11.52
CA GLY A 226 -0.51 1.73 -11.70
C GLY A 226 0.06 3.05 -12.24
N GLN A 227 1.18 3.54 -11.69
CA GLN A 227 1.83 4.76 -12.18
C GLN A 227 2.30 4.61 -13.64
N THR A 228 2.89 3.47 -13.98
CA THR A 228 3.29 3.16 -15.36
C THR A 228 2.09 3.11 -16.30
N SER A 229 0.99 2.47 -15.87
CA SER A 229 -0.26 2.40 -16.65
C SER A 229 -0.82 3.79 -16.91
N ILE A 230 -0.87 4.63 -15.88
CA ILE A 230 -1.38 6.00 -15.97
C ILE A 230 -0.56 6.80 -16.97
N ASP A 231 0.77 6.74 -16.88
CA ASP A 231 1.66 7.45 -17.82
C ASP A 231 1.40 7.04 -19.27
N LEU A 232 1.22 5.75 -19.53
CA LEU A 232 0.96 5.23 -20.87
C LEU A 232 -0.45 5.57 -21.37
N ILE A 233 -1.46 5.48 -20.50
CA ILE A 233 -2.85 5.82 -20.85
C ILE A 233 -2.98 7.32 -21.13
N VAL A 234 -2.37 8.18 -20.30
CA VAL A 234 -2.43 9.63 -20.46
C VAL A 234 -1.83 10.06 -21.81
N ARG A 235 -0.75 9.41 -22.27
CA ARG A 235 -0.17 9.64 -23.60
C ARG A 235 -1.08 9.26 -24.76
N ARG A 236 -2.07 8.39 -24.53
CA ARG A 236 -3.07 7.98 -25.52
C ARG A 236 -4.37 8.77 -25.42
N LEU A 237 -4.50 9.67 -24.44
CA LEU A 237 -5.64 10.55 -24.38
C LEU A 237 -5.67 11.43 -25.63
N PRO A 238 -6.84 11.65 -26.23
CA PRO A 238 -6.95 12.43 -27.45
C PRO A 238 -6.46 13.86 -27.21
N GLU A 239 -5.67 14.39 -28.15
CA GLU A 239 -5.30 15.79 -28.20
C GLU A 239 -6.52 16.62 -28.64
N PHE A 240 -7.36 17.01 -27.68
CA PHE A 240 -8.35 18.04 -27.88
C PHE A 240 -8.33 19.01 -26.71
N ARG A 241 -8.86 20.22 -26.94
CA ARG A 241 -8.98 21.24 -25.90
C ARG A 241 -10.41 21.20 -25.34
N PRO A 242 -10.62 20.74 -24.09
CA PRO A 242 -11.92 20.84 -23.46
C PRO A 242 -12.28 22.31 -23.21
N GLU A 243 -13.56 22.62 -23.27
CA GLU A 243 -14.07 23.92 -22.82
C GLU A 243 -13.94 24.04 -21.29
N PRO A 244 -13.94 25.26 -20.71
CA PRO A 244 -13.80 25.44 -19.26
C PRO A 244 -14.80 24.63 -18.42
N ALA A 245 -16.04 24.48 -18.89
CA ALA A 245 -17.05 23.66 -18.23
C ALA A 245 -16.72 22.16 -18.27
N GLU A 246 -16.09 21.69 -19.35
CA GLU A 246 -15.65 20.30 -19.50
C GLU A 246 -14.39 20.00 -18.66
N LEU A 247 -13.48 20.97 -18.53
CA LEU A 247 -12.36 20.89 -17.57
C LEU A 247 -12.88 20.74 -16.14
N GLY A 248 -13.90 21.53 -15.77
CA GLY A 248 -14.59 21.41 -14.49
C GLY A 248 -15.16 20.01 -14.28
N LEU A 249 -15.80 19.42 -15.28
CA LEU A 249 -16.37 18.07 -15.19
C LEU A 249 -15.29 16.98 -15.01
N ILE A 250 -14.14 17.11 -15.68
CA ILE A 250 -13.00 16.20 -15.49
C ILE A 250 -12.46 16.33 -14.06
N TYR A 251 -12.36 17.56 -13.54
CA TYR A 251 -11.90 17.82 -12.18
C TYR A 251 -12.88 17.27 -11.12
N ASP A 252 -14.18 17.48 -11.32
CA ASP A 252 -15.25 16.87 -10.52
C ASP A 252 -15.15 15.35 -10.50
N THR A 253 -14.76 14.75 -11.63
CA THR A 253 -14.59 13.28 -11.74
C THR A 253 -13.43 12.77 -10.89
N LEU A 254 -12.32 13.51 -10.81
CA LEU A 254 -11.20 13.19 -9.93
C LEU A 254 -11.62 13.28 -8.45
N GLN A 255 -12.34 14.33 -8.07
CA GLN A 255 -12.88 14.50 -6.72
C GLN A 255 -13.91 13.39 -6.38
N TYR A 256 -14.78 13.05 -7.33
CA TYR A 256 -15.76 11.98 -7.16
C TYR A 256 -15.10 10.64 -6.81
N ILE A 257 -14.00 10.28 -7.48
CA ILE A 257 -13.26 9.05 -7.16
C ILE A 257 -12.66 9.12 -5.76
N ALA A 258 -12.04 10.24 -5.41
CA ALA A 258 -11.43 10.44 -4.10
C ALA A 258 -12.47 10.24 -2.97
N VAL A 259 -13.64 10.86 -3.09
CA VAL A 259 -14.76 10.74 -2.13
C VAL A 259 -15.31 9.31 -2.07
N ASN A 260 -15.31 8.59 -3.20
CA ASN A 260 -15.74 7.20 -3.22
C ASN A 260 -14.75 6.27 -2.52
N LYS A 261 -13.45 6.46 -2.75
CA LYS A 261 -12.36 5.66 -2.17
C LYS A 261 -12.13 5.94 -0.69
N ARG A 262 -12.25 7.19 -0.25
CA ARG A 262 -11.93 7.63 1.12
C ARG A 262 -10.52 7.24 1.57
N ASP A 263 -9.57 7.24 0.64
CA ASP A 263 -8.16 6.98 0.92
C ASP A 263 -7.26 7.79 -0.01
N PHE A 264 -6.09 8.16 0.49
CA PHE A 264 -5.04 8.82 -0.27
C PHE A 264 -4.07 7.78 -0.83
N HIS A 265 -4.50 7.05 -1.88
CA HIS A 265 -3.64 6.08 -2.54
C HIS A 265 -2.64 6.77 -3.50
N ALA A 266 -1.41 6.25 -3.58
CA ALA A 266 -0.35 6.82 -4.42
C ALA A 266 -0.73 6.87 -5.91
N ASN A 267 -1.40 5.83 -6.42
CA ASN A 267 -1.85 5.80 -7.81
C ASN A 267 -2.98 6.79 -8.11
N HIS A 268 -3.89 7.05 -7.15
CA HIS A 268 -4.91 8.08 -7.35
C HIS A 268 -4.29 9.47 -7.38
N TYR A 269 -3.29 9.71 -6.55
CA TYR A 269 -2.52 10.96 -6.62
C TYR A 269 -1.84 11.13 -7.98
N HIS A 270 -1.18 10.08 -8.47
CA HIS A 270 -0.52 10.11 -9.76
C HIS A 270 -1.50 10.31 -10.92
N LEU A 271 -2.68 9.68 -10.86
CA LEU A 271 -3.75 9.88 -11.84
C LEU A 271 -4.24 11.33 -11.84
N THR A 272 -4.56 11.89 -10.66
CA THR A 272 -4.96 13.30 -10.52
C THR A 272 -3.92 14.22 -11.13
N LYS A 273 -2.65 14.07 -10.73
CA LYS A 273 -1.55 14.88 -11.23
C LYS A 273 -1.46 14.81 -12.76
N ALA A 274 -1.41 13.60 -13.30
CA ALA A 274 -1.21 13.41 -14.73
C ALA A 274 -2.37 13.98 -15.56
N VAL A 275 -3.62 13.81 -15.11
CA VAL A 275 -4.81 14.36 -15.79
C VAL A 275 -4.86 15.89 -15.69
N VAL A 276 -4.58 16.46 -14.50
CA VAL A 276 -4.54 17.91 -14.28
C VAL A 276 -3.48 18.56 -15.15
N GLU A 277 -2.27 17.99 -15.19
CA GLU A 277 -1.17 18.50 -16.01
C GLU A 277 -1.45 18.35 -17.51
N TRP A 278 -2.02 17.22 -17.95
CA TRP A 278 -2.33 16.96 -19.36
C TRP A 278 -3.36 17.95 -19.92
N PHE A 279 -4.45 18.20 -19.19
CA PHE A 279 -5.51 19.12 -19.64
C PHE A 279 -5.30 20.58 -19.20
N GLY A 280 -4.27 20.87 -18.39
CA GLY A 280 -4.00 22.21 -17.87
C GLY A 280 -5.10 22.73 -16.95
N ILE A 281 -5.65 21.86 -16.09
CA ILE A 281 -6.75 22.21 -15.18
C ILE A 281 -6.25 23.20 -14.12
N PRO A 282 -6.91 24.36 -13.93
CA PRO A 282 -6.55 25.29 -12.87
C PRO A 282 -6.85 24.67 -11.52
N VAL A 283 -5.82 24.55 -10.68
CA VAL A 283 -5.93 23.95 -9.35
C VAL A 283 -6.45 24.96 -8.35
N GLU A 284 -7.49 24.58 -7.62
CA GLU A 284 -8.07 25.36 -6.53
C GLU A 284 -7.61 24.83 -5.17
N PRO A 285 -7.53 25.68 -4.12
CA PRO A 285 -7.17 25.22 -2.77
C PRO A 285 -8.13 24.16 -2.20
N TYR A 286 -9.38 24.16 -2.65
CA TYR A 286 -10.42 23.21 -2.29
C TYR A 286 -11.42 23.09 -3.44
N HIS A 287 -11.63 21.88 -3.95
CA HIS A 287 -12.57 21.61 -5.04
C HIS A 287 -13.73 20.73 -4.55
N PRO A 288 -14.91 21.30 -4.26
CA PRO A 288 -16.05 20.53 -3.80
C PRO A 288 -16.70 19.73 -4.93
N LEU A 289 -17.18 18.53 -4.62
CA LEU A 289 -17.97 17.75 -5.59
C LEU A 289 -19.38 18.36 -5.77
N PRO A 290 -19.78 18.78 -6.99
CA PRO A 290 -21.11 19.30 -7.20
C PRO A 290 -22.20 18.24 -7.00
N PRO A 291 -23.35 18.58 -6.37
CA PRO A 291 -24.43 17.62 -6.11
C PRO A 291 -25.06 17.07 -7.40
N ASP A 292 -24.99 17.83 -8.49
CA ASP A 292 -25.51 17.50 -9.81
C ASP A 292 -24.45 16.85 -10.74
N TYR A 293 -23.27 16.50 -10.23
CA TYR A 293 -22.17 15.93 -11.00
C TYR A 293 -22.58 14.77 -11.93
N LEU A 294 -23.32 13.79 -11.41
CA LEU A 294 -23.75 12.62 -12.21
C LEU A 294 -24.71 13.02 -13.34
N GLN A 295 -25.49 14.09 -13.16
CA GLN A 295 -26.35 14.61 -14.21
C GLN A 295 -25.54 15.33 -15.28
N LYS A 296 -24.57 16.16 -14.88
CA LYS A 296 -23.62 16.81 -15.80
C LYS A 296 -22.86 15.80 -16.65
N LEU A 297 -22.40 14.70 -16.04
CA LEU A 297 -21.70 13.63 -16.75
C LEU A 297 -22.56 12.96 -17.82
N LYS A 298 -23.85 12.71 -17.55
CA LYS A 298 -24.77 12.09 -18.53
C LYS A 298 -25.02 12.95 -19.75
N THR A 299 -25.02 14.27 -19.58
CA THR A 299 -25.28 15.23 -20.65
C THR A 299 -24.00 15.74 -21.32
N ALA A 300 -22.84 15.24 -20.88
CA ALA A 300 -21.56 15.66 -21.41
C ALA A 300 -21.38 15.23 -22.87
N ARG A 301 -20.53 15.96 -23.60
CA ARG A 301 -20.10 15.57 -24.93
C ARG A 301 -19.48 14.15 -24.87
N PRO A 302 -19.77 13.24 -25.82
CA PRO A 302 -19.36 11.84 -25.74
C PRO A 302 -17.88 11.64 -25.41
N ARG A 303 -16.98 12.38 -26.07
CA ARG A 303 -15.54 12.31 -25.81
C ARG A 303 -15.14 12.65 -24.36
N VAL A 304 -15.80 13.62 -23.74
CA VAL A 304 -15.52 14.01 -22.34
C VAL A 304 -16.12 12.99 -21.38
N ALA A 305 -17.31 12.48 -21.70
CA ALA A 305 -17.93 11.40 -20.95
C ALA A 305 -17.03 10.16 -20.93
N ASP A 306 -16.47 9.76 -22.08
CA ASP A 306 -15.57 8.60 -22.18
C ASP A 306 -14.30 8.75 -21.34
N ILE A 307 -13.71 9.96 -21.31
CA ILE A 307 -12.57 10.26 -20.42
C ILE A 307 -12.98 10.17 -18.96
N CYS A 308 -14.13 10.72 -18.58
CA CYS A 308 -14.62 10.66 -17.21
C CYS A 308 -14.92 9.21 -16.81
N HIS A 309 -15.51 8.40 -17.69
CA HIS A 309 -15.75 6.98 -17.48
C HIS A 309 -14.44 6.21 -17.32
N LEU A 310 -13.45 6.46 -18.17
CA LEU A 310 -12.12 5.89 -18.05
C LEU A 310 -11.50 6.25 -16.69
N ILE A 311 -11.53 7.52 -16.31
CA ILE A 311 -11.02 7.99 -15.01
C ILE A 311 -11.72 7.27 -13.86
N ILE A 312 -13.06 7.12 -13.88
CA ILE A 312 -13.82 6.37 -12.85
C ILE A 312 -13.37 4.91 -12.77
N VAL A 313 -13.25 4.23 -13.92
CA VAL A 313 -12.84 2.83 -13.98
C VAL A 313 -11.40 2.67 -13.47
N LEU A 314 -10.47 3.52 -13.92
CA LEU A 314 -9.10 3.55 -13.39
C LEU A 314 -9.09 3.81 -11.88
N GLY A 315 -9.92 4.74 -11.42
CA GLY A 315 -10.17 5.00 -10.01
C GLY A 315 -10.41 3.70 -9.25
N PHE A 316 -11.36 2.88 -9.69
CA PHE A 316 -11.66 1.60 -9.03
C PHE A 316 -10.57 0.52 -9.17
N LEU A 317 -9.75 0.53 -10.23
CA LEU A 317 -8.74 -0.50 -10.47
C LEU A 317 -7.39 -0.24 -9.78
N LEU A 318 -6.99 1.03 -9.67
CA LEU A 318 -5.62 1.44 -9.37
C LEU A 318 -5.12 1.12 -7.94
N ASP A 319 -5.97 0.71 -7.01
CA ASP A 319 -5.57 0.23 -5.68
C ASP A 319 -5.47 -1.32 -5.59
N GLY A 320 -5.74 -2.02 -6.70
CA GLY A 320 -5.55 -3.46 -6.81
C GLY A 320 -6.55 -4.30 -6.01
N ARG A 321 -7.68 -3.71 -5.57
CA ARG A 321 -8.76 -4.40 -4.83
C ARG A 321 -10.12 -3.73 -5.11
N LEU A 322 -11.17 -4.54 -5.26
CA LEU A 322 -12.54 -4.05 -5.39
C LEU A 322 -13.33 -4.24 -4.09
N SER A 323 -13.58 -3.15 -3.36
CA SER A 323 -14.32 -3.14 -2.10
C SER A 323 -15.84 -3.29 -2.29
N GLY A 324 -16.54 -3.72 -1.23
CA GLY A 324 -18.00 -3.81 -1.24
C GLY A 324 -18.71 -2.45 -1.39
N ARG A 325 -18.03 -1.33 -1.10
CA ARG A 325 -18.56 0.02 -1.35
C ARG A 325 -18.51 0.34 -2.85
N GLU A 326 -17.40 0.02 -3.51
CA GLU A 326 -17.22 0.26 -4.94
C GLU A 326 -18.13 -0.61 -5.79
N ARG A 327 -18.35 -1.88 -5.40
CA ARG A 327 -19.36 -2.74 -6.05
C ARG A 327 -20.75 -2.12 -6.04
N ARG A 328 -21.16 -1.58 -4.88
CA ARG A 328 -22.45 -0.89 -4.73
C ARG A 328 -22.49 0.40 -5.55
N GLN A 329 -21.38 1.14 -5.60
CA GLN A 329 -21.30 2.37 -6.38
C GLN A 329 -21.36 2.07 -7.89
N LEU A 330 -20.71 1.00 -8.35
CA LEU A 330 -20.76 0.54 -9.74
C LEU A 330 -22.18 0.11 -10.13
N ALA A 331 -22.86 -0.66 -9.27
CA ALA A 331 -24.26 -1.01 -9.48
C ALA A 331 -25.14 0.23 -9.63
N ARG A 332 -24.96 1.23 -8.76
CA ARG A 332 -25.67 2.51 -8.85
C ARG A 332 -25.36 3.27 -10.14
N LEU A 333 -24.09 3.32 -10.56
CA LEU A 333 -23.70 3.99 -11.81
C LEU A 333 -24.32 3.31 -13.04
N ARG A 334 -24.44 1.98 -13.01
CA ARG A 334 -25.09 1.20 -14.05
C ARG A 334 -26.61 1.38 -14.07
N GLU A 335 -27.27 1.36 -12.92
CA GLU A 335 -28.70 1.66 -12.79
C GLU A 335 -29.03 3.06 -13.31
N LEU A 336 -28.13 4.01 -13.08
CA LEU A 336 -28.26 5.37 -13.60
C LEU A 336 -27.91 5.48 -15.08
N GLY A 337 -27.41 4.44 -15.75
CA GLY A 337 -27.00 4.50 -17.16
C GLY A 337 -25.77 5.38 -17.40
N VAL A 338 -24.93 5.58 -16.37
CA VAL A 338 -23.65 6.31 -16.49
C VAL A 338 -22.55 5.37 -16.97
N LEU A 339 -22.46 4.16 -16.40
CA LEU A 339 -21.49 3.15 -16.81
C LEU A 339 -22.19 1.86 -17.22
N ASP A 340 -21.88 1.37 -18.41
CA ASP A 340 -22.24 0.01 -18.84
C ASP A 340 -21.11 -0.96 -18.49
N LEU A 341 -20.89 -1.18 -17.18
CA LEU A 341 -19.95 -2.17 -16.67
C LEU A 341 -20.55 -2.90 -15.47
N SER A 342 -20.38 -4.23 -15.44
CA SER A 342 -20.71 -5.05 -14.28
C SER A 342 -19.52 -5.17 -13.32
N ALA A 343 -19.80 -5.62 -12.10
CA ALA A 343 -18.74 -5.91 -11.14
C ALA A 343 -17.83 -7.06 -11.61
N ALA A 344 -18.35 -7.99 -12.40
CA ALA A 344 -17.57 -9.09 -12.96
C ALA A 344 -16.56 -8.57 -14.01
N ASP A 345 -17.00 -7.69 -14.91
CA ASP A 345 -16.11 -7.08 -15.91
C ASP A 345 -14.95 -6.32 -15.23
N LEU A 346 -15.27 -5.58 -14.17
CA LEU A 346 -14.27 -4.84 -13.41
C LEU A 346 -13.32 -5.76 -12.63
N GLU A 347 -13.79 -6.92 -12.16
CA GLU A 347 -12.94 -7.93 -11.53
C GLU A 347 -11.97 -8.58 -12.51
N ASP A 348 -12.38 -8.79 -13.75
CA ASP A 348 -11.52 -9.33 -14.80
C ASP A 348 -10.42 -8.30 -15.16
N TYR A 349 -10.78 -7.04 -15.38
CA TYR A 349 -9.79 -5.97 -15.55
C TYR A 349 -8.85 -5.82 -14.35
N LEU A 350 -9.37 -5.99 -13.13
CA LEU A 350 -8.55 -5.94 -11.93
C LEU A 350 -7.56 -7.11 -11.88
N ARG A 351 -7.97 -8.30 -12.31
CA ARG A 351 -7.11 -9.48 -12.37
C ARG A 351 -5.99 -9.25 -13.39
N ASP A 352 -6.33 -8.79 -14.58
CA ASP A 352 -5.37 -8.48 -15.65
C ASP A 352 -4.36 -7.42 -15.19
N PHE A 353 -4.84 -6.37 -14.53
CA PHE A 353 -3.99 -5.35 -13.93
C PHE A 353 -3.06 -5.93 -12.86
N VAL A 354 -3.57 -6.69 -11.88
CA VAL A 354 -2.76 -7.21 -10.75
C VAL A 354 -1.78 -8.31 -11.20
N ASP A 355 -2.10 -9.02 -12.27
CA ASP A 355 -1.27 -10.06 -12.87
C ASP A 355 -0.27 -9.55 -13.93
N GLY A 356 -0.29 -8.25 -14.25
CA GLY A 356 0.72 -7.65 -15.14
C GLY A 356 0.36 -7.66 -16.62
N GLN A 357 -0.85 -8.06 -16.97
CA GLN A 357 -1.32 -8.09 -18.36
C GLN A 357 -1.64 -6.68 -18.90
N GLY A 358 -1.85 -5.69 -18.02
CA GLY A 358 -2.06 -4.30 -18.40
C GLY A 358 -3.50 -3.83 -18.24
N LEU A 359 -3.81 -2.69 -18.85
CA LEU A 359 -5.15 -2.08 -18.86
C LEU A 359 -5.63 -1.80 -20.30
N GLU A 360 -5.15 -2.61 -21.26
CA GLU A 360 -5.39 -2.41 -22.70
C GLU A 360 -6.86 -2.56 -23.06
N ALA A 361 -7.52 -3.60 -22.54
CA ALA A 361 -8.94 -3.82 -22.78
C ALA A 361 -9.79 -2.64 -22.27
N VAL A 362 -9.45 -2.08 -21.10
CA VAL A 362 -10.11 -0.89 -20.55
C VAL A 362 -9.86 0.32 -21.45
N THR A 363 -8.61 0.54 -21.85
CA THR A 363 -8.22 1.70 -22.66
C THR A 363 -8.87 1.62 -24.05
N ALA A 364 -8.88 0.45 -24.69
CA ALA A 364 -9.52 0.22 -25.98
C ALA A 364 -11.04 0.46 -25.92
N ARG A 365 -11.70 0.09 -24.83
CA ARG A 365 -13.14 0.31 -24.66
C ARG A 365 -13.52 1.79 -24.67
N TYR A 366 -12.70 2.66 -24.09
CA TYR A 366 -13.02 4.07 -23.91
C TYR A 366 -12.29 5.02 -24.87
N LEU A 367 -11.14 4.61 -25.42
CA LEU A 367 -10.33 5.44 -26.33
C LEU A 367 -10.21 4.85 -27.74
N GLY A 368 -10.65 3.60 -27.99
CA GLY A 368 -10.47 2.88 -29.26
C GLY A 368 -11.46 3.24 -30.37
N GLY A 369 -11.95 4.48 -30.39
CA GLY A 369 -12.85 5.01 -31.41
C GLY A 369 -12.13 5.45 -32.68
#